data_AF-A0A962INX5-F1
#
_entry.id   AF-A0A962INX5-F1
#
_cell.length_a   1.000
_cell.length_b   1.000
_cell.length_c   1.000
_cell.angle_alpha   90.00
_cell.angle_beta   90.00
_cell.angle_gamma   90.00
#
_symmetry.space_group_name_H-M   'P 1'
#
loop_
_entity.id
_entity.type
_entity.pdbx_description
1 polymer ?
#
loop_
_entity_poly.entity_id
_entity_poly.type
_entity_poly.pdbx_seq_one_letter_code
_entity_poly.pdbx_strand_id
1 'polypeptide(L)'
;NDGAGCLDVAFTGDSDGDEGTFVWADLSSGSAFTSTGPNQFLIRSSNGLGLNTNIPTPSHLTIGKNDGSSNTLALGYQGDVTRWRIGGPDAGSGAAFEVQTGGDQVLLRAEDAGSSARVGIARDPETNALEVEGNASKTTSGSWLANSDARIKTEVREIDDALERLLRLRPVTFRYTPAYRAAHPGIADQTYYNVIAQEFAQVFPEAVQGSGEYLPQAERTADNVVLQVDVHPALITTIAAVQELALRLEAERKLLDAQLWQLTSDNAALREAAARNESRLARLEAMLALGGR
;
A
#
# COMPACT_ATOMS: atom_id res chain seq x y z
N ASN A 1 -3.01 64.06 -13.13
CA ASN A 1 -2.82 63.79 -14.57
C ASN A 1 -3.77 62.64 -14.81
N ASP A 2 -5.03 63.01 -14.94
CA ASP A 2 -6.13 62.14 -14.54
C ASP A 2 -6.37 61.17 -15.70
N GLY A 3 -6.18 59.88 -15.43
CA GLY A 3 -6.20 58.85 -16.45
C GLY A 3 -7.58 58.73 -17.08
N ALA A 4 -7.68 58.96 -18.40
CA ALA A 4 -8.89 58.66 -19.14
C ALA A 4 -8.94 57.17 -19.48
N GLY A 5 -10.06 56.50 -19.14
CA GLY A 5 -10.35 55.15 -19.61
C GLY A 5 -10.67 55.11 -21.12
N CYS A 6 -10.63 53.91 -21.71
CA CYS A 6 -11.12 53.68 -23.07
C CYS A 6 -12.62 54.01 -23.19
N LEU A 7 -13.07 54.27 -24.43
CA LEU A 7 -14.49 54.52 -24.75
C LEU A 7 -15.38 53.40 -24.15
N ASP A 8 -16.46 53.80 -23.47
CA ASP A 8 -17.44 52.94 -22.77
C ASP A 8 -16.98 52.25 -21.46
N VAL A 9 -15.85 52.66 -20.88
CA VAL A 9 -15.47 52.27 -19.51
C VAL A 9 -15.80 53.43 -18.55
N ALA A 10 -16.65 53.18 -17.55
CA ALA A 10 -17.03 54.19 -16.56
C ALA A 10 -15.82 54.64 -15.73
N PHE A 11 -15.75 55.94 -15.43
CA PHE A 11 -14.76 56.50 -14.50
C PHE A 11 -14.95 55.90 -13.09
N THR A 12 -13.82 55.79 -12.41
CA THR A 12 -13.49 55.04 -11.18
C THR A 12 -14.52 55.13 -10.04
N GLY A 13 -14.48 54.16 -9.11
CA GLY A 13 -15.33 54.12 -7.92
C GLY A 13 -14.86 54.97 -6.73
N ASP A 14 -13.68 55.61 -6.80
CA ASP A 14 -13.08 56.43 -5.75
C ASP A 14 -12.60 57.81 -6.25
N SER A 15 -12.11 58.65 -5.32
CA SER A 15 -11.95 60.10 -5.51
C SER A 15 -10.59 60.56 -6.02
N ASP A 16 -9.55 59.75 -5.94
CA ASP A 16 -8.18 60.08 -6.34
C ASP A 16 -7.68 59.28 -7.55
N GLY A 17 -8.34 58.18 -7.92
CA GLY A 17 -8.07 57.43 -9.13
C GLY A 17 -7.65 55.99 -8.86
N ASP A 18 -7.77 55.13 -9.87
CA ASP A 18 -7.32 53.74 -9.79
C ASP A 18 -5.86 53.64 -10.28
N GLU A 19 -4.91 54.32 -9.62
CA GLU A 19 -3.51 54.33 -10.10
C GLU A 19 -2.94 52.91 -10.23
N GLY A 20 -2.29 52.65 -11.37
CA GLY A 20 -1.71 51.33 -11.65
C GLY A 20 -2.74 50.25 -12.00
N THR A 21 -4.01 50.61 -12.19
CA THR A 21 -5.08 49.67 -12.56
C THR A 21 -5.27 49.56 -14.07
N PHE A 22 -5.41 48.33 -14.57
CA PHE A 22 -5.79 48.00 -15.93
C PHE A 22 -7.14 47.27 -15.93
N VAL A 23 -8.12 47.84 -16.61
CA VAL A 23 -9.45 47.23 -16.77
C VAL A 23 -9.73 47.02 -18.25
N TRP A 24 -10.09 45.79 -18.60
CA TRP A 24 -10.61 45.46 -19.92
C TRP A 24 -11.87 44.62 -19.76
N ALA A 25 -12.94 44.99 -20.45
CA ALA A 25 -14.15 44.19 -20.51
C ALA A 25 -14.62 44.09 -21.95
N ASP A 26 -15.09 42.91 -22.31
CA ASP A 26 -15.94 42.76 -23.47
C ASP A 26 -17.37 43.26 -23.19
N LEU A 27 -18.14 43.37 -24.26
CA LEU A 27 -19.53 43.83 -24.24
C LEU A 27 -20.52 42.70 -23.90
N SER A 28 -20.03 41.60 -23.33
CA SER A 28 -20.88 40.45 -22.98
C SER A 28 -21.89 40.75 -21.87
N SER A 29 -21.73 41.87 -21.15
CA SER A 29 -22.64 42.35 -20.12
C SER A 29 -22.91 43.84 -20.26
N GLY A 30 -24.19 44.23 -20.11
CA GLY A 30 -24.63 45.63 -20.13
C GLY A 30 -24.37 46.41 -18.84
N SER A 31 -23.77 45.76 -17.83
CA SER A 31 -23.33 46.43 -16.60
C SER A 31 -21.88 46.89 -16.73
N ALA A 32 -21.61 48.10 -16.25
CA ALA A 32 -20.25 48.65 -16.17
C ALA A 32 -19.32 47.68 -15.42
N PHE A 33 -18.11 47.50 -15.96
CA PHE A 33 -17.04 46.75 -15.32
C PHE A 33 -16.01 47.77 -14.87
N THR A 34 -16.16 48.22 -13.63
CA THR A 34 -15.38 49.33 -13.09
C THR A 34 -14.43 48.79 -12.04
N SER A 35 -13.23 49.33 -12.03
CA SER A 35 -12.26 49.16 -10.95
C SER A 35 -12.78 49.73 -9.64
N THR A 36 -12.26 49.19 -8.54
CA THR A 36 -12.71 49.53 -7.17
C THR A 36 -11.59 50.10 -6.31
N GLY A 37 -10.44 50.40 -6.91
CA GLY A 37 -9.25 50.93 -6.26
C GLY A 37 -7.97 50.74 -7.11
N PRO A 38 -6.83 51.26 -6.62
CA PRO A 38 -5.55 51.22 -7.33
C PRO A 38 -4.92 49.80 -7.40
N ASN A 39 -4.00 49.61 -8.36
CA ASN A 39 -3.19 48.41 -8.62
C ASN A 39 -3.95 47.11 -9.00
N GLN A 40 -5.09 47.22 -9.68
CA GLN A 40 -5.89 46.06 -10.11
C GLN A 40 -5.61 45.68 -11.57
N PHE A 41 -5.71 44.40 -11.93
CA PHE A 41 -5.69 43.95 -13.33
C PHE A 41 -6.94 43.13 -13.62
N LEU A 42 -7.98 43.80 -14.11
CA LEU A 42 -9.33 43.25 -14.26
C LEU A 42 -9.62 42.95 -15.74
N ILE A 43 -9.96 41.70 -16.05
CA ILE A 43 -10.38 41.29 -17.39
C ILE A 43 -11.71 40.54 -17.32
N ARG A 44 -12.71 41.05 -18.04
CA ARG A 44 -13.97 40.34 -18.34
C ARG A 44 -14.02 39.98 -19.81
N SER A 45 -14.02 38.68 -20.12
CA SER A 45 -14.13 38.15 -21.48
C SER A 45 -14.99 36.90 -21.47
N SER A 46 -16.16 36.92 -22.11
CA SER A 46 -17.03 35.76 -22.24
C SER A 46 -16.37 34.64 -23.04
N ASN A 47 -15.44 34.99 -23.94
CA ASN A 47 -14.69 34.04 -24.76
C ASN A 47 -13.32 33.68 -24.18
N GLY A 48 -13.05 34.03 -22.92
CA GLY A 48 -11.83 33.66 -22.19
C GLY A 48 -10.66 34.63 -22.38
N LEU A 49 -9.60 34.41 -21.61
CA LEU A 49 -8.39 35.23 -21.60
C LEU A 49 -7.19 34.42 -22.10
N GLY A 50 -6.60 34.84 -23.22
CA GLY A 50 -5.41 34.21 -23.81
C GLY A 50 -4.15 35.03 -23.54
N LEU A 51 -3.12 34.40 -22.99
CA LEU A 51 -1.76 34.95 -22.91
C LEU A 51 -0.86 34.13 -23.84
N ASN A 52 -0.29 34.80 -24.86
CA ASN A 52 0.51 34.19 -25.93
C ASN A 52 -0.25 33.13 -26.78
N THR A 53 -1.55 33.36 -27.00
CA THR A 53 -2.43 32.59 -27.91
C THR A 53 -3.48 33.53 -28.51
N ASN A 54 -3.99 33.24 -29.71
CA ASN A 54 -5.03 34.02 -30.39
C ASN A 54 -6.41 33.31 -30.44
N ILE A 55 -6.57 32.16 -29.77
CA ILE A 55 -7.82 31.39 -29.69
C ILE A 55 -8.08 30.94 -28.24
N PRO A 56 -8.47 31.83 -27.32
CA PRO A 56 -8.83 31.45 -25.95
C PRO A 56 -10.16 30.66 -25.91
N THR A 57 -10.34 29.81 -24.89
CA THR A 57 -11.60 29.10 -24.65
C THR A 57 -12.47 29.88 -23.65
N PRO A 58 -13.80 29.98 -23.89
CA PRO A 58 -14.74 30.62 -22.96
C PRO A 58 -14.56 30.16 -21.52
N SER A 59 -14.57 31.10 -20.57
CA SER A 59 -14.47 30.87 -19.11
C SER A 59 -13.13 30.39 -18.54
N HIS A 60 -12.02 30.37 -19.32
CA HIS A 60 -10.70 29.98 -18.83
C HIS A 60 -9.62 31.06 -19.02
N LEU A 61 -8.65 31.11 -18.10
CA LEU A 61 -7.36 31.79 -18.28
C LEU A 61 -6.40 30.80 -18.95
N THR A 62 -5.96 31.09 -20.17
CA THR A 62 -5.07 30.25 -21.01
C THR A 62 -3.66 30.84 -21.07
N ILE A 63 -2.65 30.13 -20.53
CA ILE A 63 -1.21 30.50 -20.59
C ILE A 63 -0.43 29.44 -21.39
N GLY A 64 0.25 29.84 -22.47
CA GLY A 64 1.13 29.00 -23.30
C GLY A 64 2.54 29.56 -23.48
N LYS A 65 3.53 28.72 -23.86
CA LYS A 65 4.89 29.14 -24.27
C LYS A 65 5.00 29.32 -25.79
N ASN A 66 5.94 30.16 -26.23
CA ASN A 66 6.15 30.53 -27.64
C ASN A 66 7.11 29.61 -28.41
N ASP A 67 7.61 28.52 -27.81
CA ASP A 67 8.73 27.69 -28.32
C ASP A 67 8.55 26.15 -28.19
N GLY A 68 7.39 25.67 -27.74
CA GLY A 68 6.97 24.28 -27.95
C GLY A 68 7.41 23.19 -26.95
N SER A 69 7.82 23.49 -25.70
CA SER A 69 8.03 22.44 -24.67
C SER A 69 7.43 22.79 -23.28
N SER A 70 6.94 21.76 -22.56
CA SER A 70 5.94 21.69 -21.47
C SER A 70 5.60 22.90 -20.56
N ASN A 71 4.32 22.95 -20.13
CA ASN A 71 3.59 24.06 -19.46
C ASN A 71 3.42 23.90 -17.92
N THR A 72 3.25 25.03 -17.20
CA THR A 72 3.18 25.15 -15.71
C THR A 72 1.77 25.48 -15.14
N LEU A 73 0.67 25.39 -15.93
CA LEU A 73 -0.72 25.83 -15.59
C LEU A 73 -1.78 24.74 -15.88
N ALA A 74 -2.96 24.73 -15.21
CA ALA A 74 -4.14 23.90 -15.56
C ALA A 74 -5.25 24.65 -16.38
N LEU A 75 -5.70 24.10 -17.53
CA LEU A 75 -6.50 24.67 -18.64
C LEU A 75 -7.47 23.60 -19.17
N GLY A 76 -8.74 23.94 -19.45
CA GLY A 76 -9.80 23.00 -19.85
C GLY A 76 -9.69 22.31 -21.23
N TYR A 77 -10.80 21.64 -21.64
CA TYR A 77 -10.89 20.56 -22.66
C TYR A 77 -10.80 20.98 -24.13
N GLN A 78 -9.98 20.24 -24.92
CA GLN A 78 -9.96 20.28 -26.39
C GLN A 78 -9.37 18.96 -26.96
N GLY A 79 -10.13 18.23 -27.79
CA GLY A 79 -9.57 17.19 -28.68
C GLY A 79 -8.78 16.07 -27.99
N ASP A 80 -9.38 15.45 -26.97
CA ASP A 80 -8.99 14.17 -26.36
C ASP A 80 -7.88 14.16 -25.29
N VAL A 81 -7.43 15.33 -24.79
CA VAL A 81 -6.75 15.39 -23.47
C VAL A 81 -7.04 16.70 -22.78
N THR A 82 -7.44 16.61 -21.52
CA THR A 82 -7.77 17.76 -20.69
C THR A 82 -7.01 17.73 -19.39
N ARG A 83 -6.67 18.93 -18.93
CA ARG A 83 -5.76 19.23 -17.82
C ARG A 83 -6.61 19.86 -16.72
N TRP A 84 -6.40 19.50 -15.44
CA TRP A 84 -7.54 19.66 -14.52
C TRP A 84 -7.36 20.25 -13.11
N ARG A 85 -8.46 20.96 -12.79
CA ARG A 85 -8.96 21.72 -11.63
C ARG A 85 -9.70 20.72 -10.70
N ILE A 86 -9.70 20.82 -9.37
CA ILE A 86 -10.70 21.54 -8.52
C ILE A 86 -12.06 20.84 -8.30
N GLY A 87 -12.52 20.87 -7.05
CA GLY A 87 -13.90 20.58 -6.61
C GLY A 87 -14.91 21.70 -6.91
N GLY A 88 -16.15 21.32 -7.20
CA GLY A 88 -17.22 22.21 -7.70
C GLY A 88 -17.83 23.18 -6.68
N PRO A 89 -18.65 24.15 -7.15
CA PRO A 89 -19.26 25.17 -6.29
C PRO A 89 -20.39 24.67 -5.37
N ASP A 90 -20.98 23.48 -5.57
CA ASP A 90 -22.00 22.92 -4.66
C ASP A 90 -22.10 21.37 -4.66
N ALA A 91 -22.63 20.85 -3.55
CA ALA A 91 -22.46 19.50 -2.98
C ALA A 91 -22.95 18.29 -3.80
N GLY A 92 -22.16 17.21 -3.84
CA GLY A 92 -22.70 15.90 -4.25
C GLY A 92 -21.71 14.77 -4.51
N SER A 93 -20.73 14.91 -5.42
CA SER A 93 -19.76 13.85 -5.71
C SER A 93 -18.56 14.36 -6.52
N GLY A 94 -17.45 14.60 -5.82
CA GLY A 94 -16.07 14.40 -6.30
C GLY A 94 -15.41 15.49 -7.18
N ALA A 95 -14.42 16.20 -6.63
CA ALA A 95 -13.06 16.28 -7.20
C ALA A 95 -12.07 16.92 -6.21
N ALA A 96 -10.92 16.29 -5.97
CA ALA A 96 -9.87 16.82 -5.09
C ALA A 96 -8.55 17.11 -5.83
N PHE A 97 -8.05 16.19 -6.65
CA PHE A 97 -6.90 16.42 -7.54
C PHE A 97 -6.87 15.30 -8.59
N GLU A 98 -6.88 15.65 -9.87
CA GLU A 98 -6.86 14.69 -10.98
C GLU A 98 -5.87 15.16 -12.05
N VAL A 99 -5.00 14.23 -12.46
CA VAL A 99 -3.98 14.43 -13.48
C VAL A 99 -4.28 13.47 -14.62
N GLN A 100 -4.73 14.00 -15.75
CA GLN A 100 -5.04 13.21 -16.95
C GLN A 100 -4.05 13.57 -18.06
N THR A 101 -3.48 12.56 -18.72
CA THR A 101 -2.60 12.72 -19.89
C THR A 101 -3.15 11.87 -21.05
N GLY A 102 -2.85 12.25 -22.29
CA GLY A 102 -3.21 11.45 -23.49
C GLY A 102 -2.16 10.44 -23.89
N GLY A 103 -1.12 10.24 -23.08
CA GLY A 103 -0.14 9.18 -23.27
C GLY A 103 -0.38 8.04 -22.27
N ASP A 104 0.41 6.98 -22.39
CA ASP A 104 0.28 5.77 -21.55
C ASP A 104 0.61 5.99 -20.07
N GLN A 105 1.07 7.19 -19.66
CA GLN A 105 1.57 7.45 -18.33
C GLN A 105 1.05 8.77 -17.73
N VAL A 106 0.60 8.66 -16.48
CA VAL A 106 0.36 9.77 -15.55
C VAL A 106 1.37 9.58 -14.40
N LEU A 107 2.21 10.59 -14.13
CA LEU A 107 3.16 10.54 -13.03
C LEU A 107 2.73 11.50 -11.91
N LEU A 108 2.51 10.94 -10.71
CA LEU A 108 2.46 11.71 -9.46
C LEU A 108 3.83 11.62 -8.78
N ARG A 109 4.62 12.70 -8.82
CA ARG A 109 5.96 12.75 -8.20
C ARG A 109 5.99 13.86 -7.16
N ALA A 110 6.33 13.50 -5.92
CA ALA A 110 6.68 14.43 -4.87
C ALA A 110 8.20 14.54 -4.78
N GLU A 111 8.75 15.76 -4.74
CA GLU A 111 10.19 16.04 -4.58
C GLU A 111 10.40 17.11 -3.52
N ASP A 112 11.44 16.96 -2.70
CA ASP A 112 11.91 17.96 -1.74
C ASP A 112 13.44 17.97 -1.81
N ALA A 113 14.04 19.16 -1.86
CA ALA A 113 15.46 19.38 -2.05
C ALA A 113 16.32 18.97 -0.84
N GLY A 114 15.70 18.80 0.34
CA GLY A 114 16.39 18.51 1.61
C GLY A 114 16.38 17.05 2.05
N SER A 115 15.23 16.37 2.01
CA SER A 115 15.11 14.92 2.27
C SER A 115 13.64 14.48 2.27
N SER A 116 13.34 13.34 1.63
CA SER A 116 12.11 12.53 1.82
C SER A 116 10.79 13.20 1.44
N ALA A 117 10.62 13.52 0.15
CA ALA A 117 9.27 13.73 -0.35
C ALA A 117 8.47 12.42 -0.25
N ARG A 118 7.39 12.45 0.53
CA ARG A 118 6.50 11.32 0.80
C ARG A 118 5.07 11.72 0.48
N VAL A 119 4.25 10.74 0.15
CA VAL A 119 2.84 10.95 -0.19
C VAL A 119 1.96 10.35 0.90
N GLY A 120 1.10 11.17 1.48
CA GLY A 120 0.07 10.74 2.41
C GLY A 120 -1.31 10.79 1.75
N ILE A 121 -2.12 9.76 1.97
CA ILE A 121 -3.54 9.74 1.62
C ILE A 121 -4.35 9.73 2.92
N ALA A 122 -5.01 10.86 3.22
CA ALA A 122 -5.79 11.07 4.43
C ALA A 122 -5.01 10.97 5.78
N ARG A 123 -3.67 11.04 5.71
CA ARG A 123 -2.74 11.18 6.86
C ARG A 123 -1.45 11.86 6.43
N ASP A 124 -0.71 12.42 7.39
CA ASP A 124 0.64 12.93 7.16
C ASP A 124 1.65 11.75 7.15
N PRO A 125 2.48 11.60 6.10
CA PRO A 125 3.40 10.47 6.01
C PRO A 125 4.65 10.67 6.86
N GLU A 126 4.86 9.83 7.89
CA GLU A 126 5.94 9.99 8.87
C GLU A 126 7.09 8.97 8.73
N THR A 127 6.87 7.82 8.08
CA THR A 127 7.86 6.74 7.93
C THR A 127 8.06 6.25 6.50
N ASN A 128 6.99 6.00 5.74
CA ASN A 128 7.04 5.34 4.43
C ASN A 128 6.90 6.33 3.26
N ALA A 129 7.36 5.93 2.06
CA ALA A 129 7.25 6.76 0.85
C ALA A 129 5.80 7.06 0.45
N LEU A 130 4.90 6.11 0.71
CA LEU A 130 3.45 6.25 0.57
C LEU A 130 2.79 5.72 1.85
N GLU A 131 1.95 6.54 2.47
CA GLU A 131 1.11 6.15 3.61
C GLU A 131 -0.35 6.43 3.30
N VAL A 132 -1.22 5.47 3.61
CA VAL A 132 -2.65 5.55 3.36
C VAL A 132 -3.37 5.30 4.67
N GLU A 133 -4.22 6.25 5.06
CA GLU A 133 -5.16 6.05 6.15
C GLU A 133 -6.37 5.26 5.63
N GLY A 134 -6.57 4.06 6.17
CA GLY A 134 -7.64 3.15 5.75
C GLY A 134 -7.26 2.18 4.63
N ASN A 135 -8.23 1.82 3.79
CA ASN A 135 -8.06 0.77 2.78
C ASN A 135 -7.43 1.31 1.48
N ALA A 136 -6.43 0.62 0.97
CA ALA A 136 -5.94 0.78 -0.40
C ALA A 136 -6.35 -0.43 -1.25
N SER A 137 -6.67 -0.21 -2.53
CA SER A 137 -7.09 -1.28 -3.43
C SER A 137 -6.33 -1.23 -4.75
N LYS A 138 -5.75 -2.37 -5.12
CA LYS A 138 -5.32 -2.67 -6.49
C LYS A 138 -6.47 -3.40 -7.17
N THR A 139 -6.78 -3.05 -8.42
CA THR A 139 -7.89 -3.66 -9.18
C THR A 139 -7.77 -5.17 -9.35
N THR A 140 -6.55 -5.70 -9.23
CA THR A 140 -6.26 -7.11 -9.17
C THR A 140 -5.63 -7.48 -7.83
N SER A 141 -5.86 -8.71 -7.40
CA SER A 141 -5.26 -9.24 -6.18
C SER A 141 -3.72 -9.31 -6.28
N GLY A 142 -3.08 -9.35 -5.12
CA GLY A 142 -1.64 -9.52 -4.99
C GLY A 142 -0.95 -8.31 -4.38
N SER A 143 0.28 -8.54 -3.95
CA SER A 143 1.12 -7.51 -3.34
C SER A 143 1.53 -6.42 -4.34
N TRP A 144 2.06 -5.33 -3.81
CA TRP A 144 2.94 -4.45 -4.57
C TRP A 144 4.11 -5.30 -5.11
N LEU A 145 4.39 -5.18 -6.41
CA LEU A 145 5.39 -6.01 -7.05
C LEU A 145 6.78 -5.61 -6.55
N ALA A 146 7.58 -6.60 -6.15
CA ALA A 146 8.98 -6.42 -5.78
C ALA A 146 9.89 -7.05 -6.84
N ASN A 147 10.93 -6.33 -7.25
CA ASN A 147 11.94 -6.86 -8.18
C ASN A 147 12.76 -7.94 -7.46
N SER A 148 12.87 -9.14 -8.04
CA SER A 148 13.42 -10.32 -7.35
C SER A 148 14.31 -11.21 -8.24
N ASP A 149 14.97 -10.63 -9.23
CA ASP A 149 15.86 -11.32 -10.18
C ASP A 149 17.19 -11.75 -9.50
N ALA A 150 17.78 -12.88 -9.91
CA ALA A 150 19.05 -13.35 -9.35
C ALA A 150 20.21 -12.36 -9.62
N ARG A 151 20.17 -11.62 -10.74
CA ARG A 151 21.22 -10.65 -11.13
C ARG A 151 21.29 -9.42 -10.23
N ILE A 152 20.25 -9.17 -9.46
CA ILE A 152 20.18 -8.05 -8.50
C ILE A 152 20.37 -8.51 -7.05
N LYS A 153 20.80 -9.77 -6.84
CA LYS A 153 20.97 -10.39 -5.52
C LYS A 153 22.39 -10.86 -5.31
N THR A 154 22.87 -10.71 -4.08
CA THR A 154 24.13 -11.26 -3.58
C THR A 154 23.87 -12.02 -2.29
N GLU A 155 24.79 -12.90 -1.87
CA GLU A 155 24.68 -13.66 -0.62
C GLU A 155 23.41 -14.52 -0.50
N VAL A 156 22.96 -15.10 -1.62
CA VAL A 156 21.78 -15.97 -1.66
C VAL A 156 22.05 -17.24 -0.86
N ARG A 157 21.26 -17.47 0.19
CA ARG A 157 21.26 -18.66 1.05
C ARG A 157 19.85 -19.21 1.22
N GLU A 158 19.73 -20.49 1.55
CA GLU A 158 18.45 -21.10 1.94
C GLU A 158 17.97 -20.55 3.29
N ILE A 159 16.67 -20.70 3.56
CA ILE A 159 16.08 -20.33 4.85
C ILE A 159 16.06 -21.59 5.72
N ASP A 160 17.04 -21.69 6.61
CA ASP A 160 17.17 -22.79 7.56
C ASP A 160 16.19 -22.63 8.75
N ASP A 161 15.90 -23.75 9.42
CA ASP A 161 15.03 -23.84 10.61
C ASP A 161 13.67 -23.12 10.45
N ALA A 162 13.16 -23.07 9.22
CA ALA A 162 12.00 -22.28 8.85
C ALA A 162 10.75 -22.71 9.62
N LEU A 163 10.54 -24.03 9.77
CA LEU A 163 9.40 -24.56 10.50
C LEU A 163 9.45 -24.18 11.99
N GLU A 164 10.60 -24.37 12.64
CA GLU A 164 10.77 -24.01 14.05
C GLU A 164 10.64 -22.50 14.28
N ARG A 165 11.19 -21.68 13.37
CA ARG A 165 11.06 -20.23 13.42
C ARG A 165 9.59 -19.80 13.32
N LEU A 166 8.80 -20.37 12.42
CA LEU A 166 7.38 -20.03 12.29
C LEU A 166 6.52 -20.53 13.43
N LEU A 167 6.81 -21.69 14.01
CA LEU A 167 6.05 -22.22 15.15
C LEU A 167 6.14 -21.32 16.40
N ARG A 168 7.13 -20.41 16.46
CA ARG A 168 7.23 -19.39 17.51
C ARG A 168 6.32 -18.19 17.28
N LEU A 169 5.78 -18.00 16.07
CA LEU A 169 4.84 -16.93 15.79
C LEU A 169 3.46 -17.24 16.37
N ARG A 170 2.79 -16.21 16.87
CA ARG A 170 1.41 -16.29 17.36
C ARG A 170 0.49 -15.40 16.52
N PRO A 171 -0.19 -15.95 15.49
CA PRO A 171 -1.30 -15.27 14.85
C PRO A 171 -2.42 -15.03 15.87
N VAL A 172 -3.02 -13.84 15.83
CA VAL A 172 -4.08 -13.44 16.76
C VAL A 172 -5.26 -12.80 16.03
N THR A 173 -6.42 -12.86 16.67
CA THR A 173 -7.53 -11.96 16.37
C THR A 173 -7.58 -10.85 17.40
N PHE A 174 -7.95 -9.65 16.98
CA PHE A 174 -8.00 -8.48 17.86
C PHE A 174 -9.02 -7.46 17.38
N ARG A 175 -9.28 -6.45 18.21
CA ARG A 175 -10.04 -5.24 17.85
C ARG A 175 -9.22 -4.03 18.26
N TYR A 176 -9.23 -2.98 17.46
CA TYR A 176 -8.58 -1.72 17.84
C TYR A 176 -9.27 -1.07 19.03
N THR A 177 -8.50 -0.43 19.90
CA THR A 177 -9.03 0.28 21.07
C THR A 177 -9.90 1.47 20.63
N PRO A 178 -10.89 1.90 21.44
CA PRO A 178 -11.71 3.08 21.12
C PRO A 178 -10.87 4.34 20.87
N ALA A 179 -9.81 4.55 21.65
CA ALA A 179 -8.90 5.69 21.49
C ALA A 179 -8.16 5.67 20.15
N TYR A 180 -7.69 4.49 19.70
CA TYR A 180 -7.01 4.36 18.41
C TYR A 180 -7.95 4.59 17.24
N ARG A 181 -9.18 4.08 17.31
CA ARG A 181 -10.19 4.33 16.27
C ARG A 181 -10.67 5.79 16.23
N ALA A 182 -10.70 6.48 17.36
CA ALA A 182 -11.04 7.91 17.40
C ALA A 182 -10.00 8.77 16.66
N ALA A 183 -8.72 8.38 16.69
CA ALA A 183 -7.65 9.01 15.92
C ALA A 183 -7.65 8.57 14.44
N HIS A 184 -8.23 7.42 14.12
CA HIS A 184 -8.21 6.78 12.81
C HIS A 184 -9.63 6.43 12.33
N PRO A 185 -10.41 7.42 11.84
CA PRO A 185 -11.84 7.25 11.54
C PRO A 185 -12.12 6.25 10.41
N GLY A 186 -11.11 5.86 9.61
CA GLY A 186 -11.22 4.81 8.61
C GLY A 186 -11.28 3.39 9.18
N ILE A 187 -11.00 3.20 10.47
CA ILE A 187 -10.97 1.89 11.12
C ILE A 187 -12.34 1.54 11.71
N ALA A 188 -12.98 0.49 11.17
CA ALA A 188 -14.23 -0.04 11.68
C ALA A 188 -14.07 -0.77 13.03
N ASP A 189 -15.11 -0.75 13.86
CA ASP A 189 -15.15 -1.56 15.08
C ASP A 189 -15.54 -3.01 14.74
N GLN A 190 -14.55 -3.80 14.34
CA GLN A 190 -14.72 -5.22 14.00
C GLN A 190 -13.49 -6.05 14.41
N THR A 191 -13.57 -7.36 14.23
CA THR A 191 -12.45 -8.28 14.48
C THR A 191 -11.48 -8.26 13.30
N TYR A 192 -10.21 -8.07 13.59
CA TYR A 192 -9.09 -8.11 12.65
C TYR A 192 -8.18 -9.30 12.94
N TYR A 193 -7.38 -9.68 11.94
CA TYR A 193 -6.44 -10.81 12.00
C TYR A 193 -5.05 -10.27 11.70
N ASN A 194 -4.09 -10.48 12.61
CA ASN A 194 -2.69 -10.11 12.39
C ASN A 194 -1.80 -10.79 13.46
N VAL A 195 -0.60 -10.27 13.66
CA VAL A 195 0.34 -10.60 14.74
C VAL A 195 0.51 -9.40 15.69
N ILE A 196 1.03 -9.65 16.89
CA ILE A 196 1.46 -8.58 17.80
C ILE A 196 2.90 -8.20 17.45
N ALA A 197 3.15 -6.93 17.14
CA ALA A 197 4.46 -6.45 16.68
C ALA A 197 5.61 -6.77 17.66
N GLN A 198 5.38 -6.61 18.96
CA GLN A 198 6.38 -6.90 20.00
C GLN A 198 6.72 -8.39 20.09
N GLU A 199 5.75 -9.27 19.88
CA GLU A 199 5.98 -10.73 19.82
C GLU A 199 6.67 -11.10 18.51
N PHE A 200 6.25 -10.50 17.39
CA PHE A 200 6.84 -10.73 16.07
C PHE A 200 8.32 -10.33 16.03
N ALA A 201 8.69 -9.23 16.69
CA ALA A 201 10.08 -8.76 16.80
C ALA A 201 11.01 -9.77 17.50
N GLN A 202 10.47 -10.68 18.33
CA GLN A 202 11.28 -11.75 18.95
C GLN A 202 11.71 -12.82 17.94
N VAL A 203 11.01 -12.90 16.79
CA VAL A 203 11.25 -13.90 15.74
C VAL A 203 11.82 -13.27 14.47
N PHE A 204 11.37 -12.07 14.10
CA PHE A 204 11.84 -11.27 12.95
C PHE A 204 12.09 -9.82 13.40
N PRO A 205 13.16 -9.55 14.16
CA PRO A 205 13.45 -8.22 14.69
C PRO A 205 13.63 -7.16 13.60
N GLU A 206 14.19 -7.54 12.46
CA GLU A 206 14.41 -6.68 11.29
C GLU A 206 13.12 -6.25 10.59
N ALA A 207 12.02 -6.95 10.84
CA ALA A 207 10.75 -6.77 10.17
C ALA A 207 9.74 -5.96 11.01
N VAL A 208 10.20 -5.37 12.12
CA VAL A 208 9.40 -4.51 12.99
C VAL A 208 10.08 -3.16 13.15
N GLN A 209 9.32 -2.10 12.93
CA GLN A 209 9.80 -0.73 13.07
C GLN A 209 8.70 0.19 13.61
N GLY A 210 9.06 1.40 14.02
CA GLY A 210 8.07 2.43 14.34
C GLY A 210 7.24 2.80 13.11
N SER A 211 5.95 3.10 13.31
CA SER A 211 5.09 3.65 12.25
C SER A 211 5.24 5.16 12.08
N GLY A 212 5.90 5.83 13.03
CA GLY A 212 5.92 7.30 13.15
C GLY A 212 4.80 7.82 14.06
N GLU A 213 3.69 7.09 14.14
CA GLU A 213 2.62 7.41 15.08
C GLU A 213 3.00 7.10 16.53
N TYR A 214 2.28 7.76 17.44
CA TYR A 214 2.38 7.54 18.88
C TYR A 214 1.01 7.11 19.41
N LEU A 215 1.01 6.39 20.53
CA LEU A 215 -0.21 5.96 21.20
C LEU A 215 -1.12 7.18 21.46
N PRO A 216 -2.44 7.10 21.14
CA PRO A 216 -3.36 8.21 21.34
C PRO A 216 -3.34 8.67 22.79
N GLN A 217 -3.26 9.98 23.01
CA GLN A 217 -3.26 10.62 24.34
C GLN A 217 -2.03 10.31 25.21
N ALA A 218 -1.00 9.65 24.67
CA ALA A 218 0.25 9.42 25.37
C ALA A 218 1.30 10.50 25.02
N GLU A 219 2.31 10.65 25.88
CA GLU A 219 3.46 11.51 25.58
C GLU A 219 4.24 10.96 24.38
N ARG A 220 4.76 11.85 23.52
CA ARG A 220 5.56 11.46 22.35
C ARG A 220 6.97 11.03 22.76
N THR A 221 7.07 9.83 23.29
CA THR A 221 8.32 9.18 23.72
C THR A 221 8.57 7.90 22.91
N ALA A 222 9.80 7.40 22.91
CA ALA A 222 10.16 6.18 22.19
C ALA A 222 9.32 4.97 22.61
N ASP A 223 8.98 4.87 23.90
CA ASP A 223 8.16 3.77 24.45
C ASP A 223 6.70 3.80 23.98
N ASN A 224 6.23 4.98 23.55
CA ASN A 224 4.85 5.19 23.09
C ASN A 224 4.71 5.16 21.57
N VAL A 225 5.77 4.84 20.82
CA VAL A 225 5.71 4.70 19.37
C VAL A 225 4.87 3.48 18.99
N VAL A 226 3.92 3.66 18.08
CA VAL A 226 3.16 2.55 17.50
C VAL A 226 4.08 1.79 16.56
N LEU A 227 4.12 0.47 16.71
CA LEU A 227 4.95 -0.39 15.87
C LEU A 227 4.16 -0.92 14.66
N GLN A 228 4.82 -0.99 13.51
CA GLN A 228 4.33 -1.62 12.29
C GLN A 228 5.19 -2.85 11.95
N VAL A 229 4.59 -3.79 11.22
CA VAL A 229 5.21 -5.09 10.88
C VAL A 229 5.22 -5.28 9.37
N ASP A 230 6.38 -5.64 8.82
CA ASP A 230 6.48 -6.26 7.50
C ASP A 230 6.31 -7.77 7.66
N VAL A 231 5.16 -8.30 7.22
CA VAL A 231 4.87 -9.73 7.30
C VAL A 231 5.51 -10.55 6.17
N HIS A 232 6.12 -9.91 5.17
CA HIS A 232 6.68 -10.59 4.00
C HIS A 232 7.74 -11.64 4.34
N PRO A 233 8.71 -11.39 5.26
CA PRO A 233 9.68 -12.42 5.67
C PRO A 233 9.01 -13.67 6.24
N ALA A 234 7.94 -13.53 7.03
CA ALA A 234 7.20 -14.67 7.55
C ALA A 234 6.44 -15.43 6.45
N LEU A 235 5.87 -14.73 5.46
CA LEU A 235 5.21 -15.36 4.31
C LEU A 235 6.18 -16.20 3.48
N ILE A 236 7.38 -15.68 3.19
CA ILE A 236 8.41 -16.43 2.47
C ILE A 236 8.94 -17.59 3.32
N THR A 237 9.16 -17.37 4.62
CA THR A 237 9.55 -18.43 5.56
C THR A 237 8.49 -19.54 5.61
N THR A 238 7.19 -19.22 5.44
CA THR A 238 6.09 -20.20 5.37
C THR A 238 6.27 -21.18 4.23
N ILE A 239 6.74 -20.71 3.07
CA ILE A 239 7.03 -21.59 1.93
C ILE A 239 8.16 -22.56 2.30
N ALA A 240 9.26 -22.05 2.85
CA ALA A 240 10.38 -22.88 3.29
C ALA A 240 9.98 -23.88 4.37
N ALA A 241 9.18 -23.47 5.36
CA ALA A 241 8.69 -24.34 6.42
C ALA A 241 7.78 -25.47 5.91
N VAL A 242 6.94 -25.21 4.92
CA VAL A 242 6.10 -26.23 4.29
C VAL A 242 6.95 -27.23 3.51
N GLN A 243 7.97 -26.76 2.78
CA GLN A 243 8.94 -27.64 2.11
C GLN A 243 9.68 -28.52 3.12
N GLU A 244 10.16 -27.91 4.20
CA GLU A 244 10.83 -28.61 5.29
C GLU A 244 9.92 -29.66 5.95
N LEU A 245 8.66 -29.30 6.23
CA LEU A 245 7.66 -30.22 6.77
C LEU A 245 7.41 -31.40 5.82
N ALA A 246 7.30 -31.15 4.52
CA ALA A 246 7.12 -32.21 3.52
C ALA A 246 8.29 -33.19 3.53
N LEU A 247 9.53 -32.68 3.59
CA LEU A 247 10.73 -33.52 3.68
C LEU A 247 10.77 -34.35 4.97
N ARG A 248 10.41 -33.74 6.13
CA ARG A 248 10.32 -34.44 7.42
C ARG A 248 9.30 -35.58 7.36
N LEU A 249 8.10 -35.33 6.80
CA LEU A 249 7.05 -36.34 6.65
C LEU A 249 7.46 -37.49 5.73
N GLU A 250 8.15 -37.21 4.63
CA GLU A 250 8.66 -38.26 3.74
C GLU A 250 9.71 -39.14 4.41
N ALA A 251 10.60 -38.54 5.20
CA ALA A 251 11.61 -39.27 5.97
C ALA A 251 10.97 -40.16 7.04
N GLU A 252 10.01 -39.62 7.79
CA GLU A 252 9.27 -40.37 8.81
C GLU A 252 8.49 -41.54 8.20
N ARG A 253 7.83 -41.34 7.05
CA ARG A 253 7.13 -42.41 6.34
C ARG A 253 8.08 -43.54 5.92
N LYS A 254 9.24 -43.21 5.35
CA LYS A 254 10.25 -44.22 4.97
C LYS A 254 10.74 -45.02 6.18
N LEU A 255 10.93 -44.36 7.31
CA LEU A 255 11.33 -45.02 8.55
C LEU A 255 10.23 -45.99 9.04
N LEU A 256 8.97 -45.55 9.03
CA LEU A 256 7.84 -46.37 9.44
C LEU A 256 7.67 -47.59 8.52
N ASP A 257 7.82 -47.42 7.21
CA ASP A 257 7.75 -48.52 6.24
C ASP A 257 8.87 -49.56 6.49
N ALA A 258 10.08 -49.10 6.79
CA ALA A 258 11.20 -49.98 7.14
C ALA A 258 10.95 -50.74 8.46
N GLN A 259 10.43 -50.06 9.48
CA GLN A 259 10.05 -50.69 10.74
C GLN A 259 8.94 -51.72 10.57
N LEU A 260 7.94 -51.43 9.74
CA LEU A 260 6.85 -52.35 9.43
C LEU A 260 7.37 -53.59 8.69
N TRP A 261 8.29 -53.41 7.73
CA TRP A 261 8.93 -54.51 7.03
C TRP A 261 9.73 -55.41 8.00
N GLN A 262 10.50 -54.80 8.91
CA GLN A 262 11.24 -55.55 9.92
C GLN A 262 10.28 -56.33 10.84
N LEU A 263 9.24 -55.68 11.35
CA LEU A 263 8.27 -56.30 12.27
C LEU A 263 7.51 -57.45 11.60
N THR A 264 7.15 -57.31 10.32
CA THR A 264 6.48 -58.37 9.56
C THR A 264 7.41 -59.56 9.30
N SER A 265 8.68 -59.30 9.00
CA SER A 265 9.73 -60.32 8.87
C SER A 265 9.95 -61.09 10.18
N ASP A 266 10.11 -60.36 11.30
CA ASP A 266 10.34 -60.94 12.62
C ASP A 266 9.13 -61.76 13.09
N ASN A 267 7.91 -61.28 12.85
CA ASN A 267 6.68 -62.04 13.13
C ASN A 267 6.60 -63.34 12.32
N ALA A 268 7.01 -63.32 11.05
CA ALA A 268 7.06 -64.52 10.23
C ALA A 268 8.06 -65.53 10.80
N ALA A 269 9.28 -65.09 11.14
CA ALA A 269 10.31 -65.93 11.73
C ALA A 269 9.89 -66.52 13.10
N LEU A 270 9.21 -65.73 13.94
CA LEU A 270 8.66 -66.18 15.22
C LEU A 270 7.56 -67.23 15.03
N ARG A 271 6.65 -67.03 14.08
CA ARG A 271 5.61 -68.02 13.75
C ARG A 271 6.21 -69.34 13.29
N GLU A 272 7.25 -69.29 12.45
CA GLU A 272 7.97 -70.50 12.05
C GLU A 272 8.68 -71.17 13.23
N ALA A 273 9.33 -70.40 14.10
CA ALA A 273 10.00 -70.93 15.29
C ALA A 273 9.01 -71.58 16.26
N ALA A 274 7.84 -70.97 16.46
CA ALA A 274 6.75 -71.53 17.24
C ALA A 274 6.27 -72.86 16.65
N ALA A 275 6.00 -72.92 15.35
CA ALA A 275 5.60 -74.15 14.67
C ALA A 275 6.66 -75.26 14.77
N ARG A 276 7.96 -74.91 14.67
CA ARG A 276 9.08 -75.84 14.88
C ARG A 276 9.10 -76.37 16.32
N ASN A 277 8.88 -75.52 17.31
CA ASN A 277 8.86 -75.90 18.72
C ASN A 277 7.64 -76.78 19.04
N GLU A 278 6.45 -76.44 18.55
CA GLU A 278 5.25 -77.27 18.68
C GLU A 278 5.47 -78.66 18.08
N SER A 279 6.08 -78.74 16.89
CA SER A 279 6.42 -80.02 16.25
C SER A 279 7.43 -80.84 17.08
N ARG A 280 8.41 -80.20 17.73
CA ARG A 280 9.37 -80.87 18.61
C ARG A 280 8.71 -81.37 19.90
N LEU A 281 7.83 -80.57 20.48
CA LEU A 281 7.05 -80.95 21.67
C LEU A 281 6.19 -82.18 21.38
N ALA A 282 5.41 -82.16 20.29
CA ALA A 282 4.59 -83.30 19.88
C ALA A 282 5.41 -84.60 19.70
N ARG A 283 6.63 -84.50 19.15
CA ARG A 283 7.55 -85.66 19.03
C ARG A 283 8.06 -86.16 20.39
N LEU A 284 8.41 -85.25 21.29
CA LEU A 284 8.86 -85.61 22.64
C LEU A 284 7.73 -86.28 23.44
N GLU A 285 6.52 -85.73 23.37
CA GLU A 285 5.32 -86.31 23.99
C GLU A 285 5.03 -87.71 23.44
N ALA A 286 5.13 -87.92 22.13
CA ALA A 286 4.97 -89.24 21.51
C ALA A 286 6.03 -90.26 21.98
N MET A 287 7.29 -89.84 22.15
CA MET A 287 8.35 -90.72 22.67
C MET A 287 8.14 -91.10 24.13
N LEU A 288 7.73 -90.15 24.97
CA LEU A 288 7.40 -90.42 26.38
C LEU A 288 6.23 -91.39 26.52
N ALA A 289 5.21 -91.26 25.66
CA ALA A 289 4.07 -92.19 25.62
C ALA A 289 4.48 -93.63 25.22
N LEU A 290 5.53 -93.79 24.42
CA LEU A 290 6.05 -95.09 23.99
C LEU A 290 7.02 -95.73 25.02
N GLY A 291 7.77 -94.93 25.78
CA GLY A 291 8.74 -95.40 26.78
C GLY A 291 8.17 -95.72 28.16
N GLY A 292 6.90 -95.40 28.42
CA GLY A 292 6.21 -95.65 29.69
C GLY A 292 5.44 -96.98 29.80
N ARG A 293 5.74 -97.96 28.93
CA ARG A 293 5.18 -99.32 28.99
C ARG A 293 6.22 -100.35 29.38
#